data_AF-A0A445BCZ2-F1
#
_entry.id   AF-A0A445BCZ2-F1
#
_cell.length_a   1.000
_cell.length_b   1.000
_cell.length_c   1.000
_cell.angle_alpha   90.00
_cell.angle_beta   90.00
_cell.angle_gamma   90.00
#
_symmetry.space_group_name_H-M   'P 1'
#
loop_
_entity.id
_entity.type
_entity.pdbx_description
1 polymer ?
#
loop_
_entity_poly.entity_id
_entity_poly.type
_entity_poly.pdbx_seq_one_letter_code
_entity_poly.pdbx_strand_id
1 'polypeptide(L)'
;MLSKGQGNTMGTYGQLIRALDMDHRVEEAHKFWQTKIDTDLHSVPWQLCHLMISVYYRNNMLDDLVRLFKGLEAFDRKPRDKTIIRKVANAYEMLGLHQEKERVLEKYSNLFTEEGSIKKARRNSSEKKLKR
;
A
#
# COMPACT_ATOMS: atom_id res chain seq x y z
N MET A 1 3.99 -32.83 -2.08
CA MET A 1 4.42 -32.00 -3.21
C MET A 1 3.25 -31.13 -3.64
N LEU A 2 3.43 -29.82 -3.73
CA LEU A 2 2.37 -28.90 -4.21
C LEU A 2 2.21 -29.09 -5.72
N SER A 3 0.99 -29.39 -6.18
CA SER A 3 0.65 -29.57 -7.60
C SER A 3 0.88 -28.27 -8.38
N LYS A 4 1.06 -28.37 -9.71
CA LYS A 4 1.16 -27.21 -10.61
C LYS A 4 -0.10 -26.34 -10.45
N GLY A 5 0.06 -25.19 -9.80
CA GLY A 5 -1.02 -24.25 -9.48
C GLY A 5 -1.27 -24.04 -7.98
N GLN A 6 -0.86 -24.97 -7.11
CA GLN A 6 -0.93 -24.77 -5.66
C GLN A 6 0.23 -23.86 -5.21
N GLY A 7 -0.11 -22.63 -4.81
CA GLY A 7 0.84 -21.62 -4.36
C GLY A 7 0.99 -20.40 -5.29
N ASN A 8 0.32 -20.40 -6.45
CA ASN A 8 0.28 -19.25 -7.36
C ASN A 8 -0.83 -18.22 -7.01
N THR A 9 -1.37 -18.28 -5.79
CA THR A 9 -2.37 -17.29 -5.35
C THR A 9 -1.67 -16.08 -4.77
N MET A 10 -2.22 -14.89 -5.00
CA MET A 10 -1.71 -13.63 -4.43
C MET A 10 -1.64 -13.68 -2.89
N GLY A 11 -2.46 -14.51 -2.24
CA GLY A 11 -2.39 -14.77 -0.80
C GLY A 11 -1.09 -15.48 -0.39
N THR A 12 -0.71 -16.55 -1.09
CA THR A 12 0.56 -17.26 -0.84
C THR A 12 1.77 -16.35 -1.08
N TYR A 13 1.74 -15.55 -2.15
CA TYR A 13 2.79 -14.58 -2.43
C TYR A 13 2.94 -13.54 -1.32
N GLY A 14 1.83 -13.03 -0.81
CA GLY A 14 1.83 -12.11 0.33
C GLY A 14 2.39 -12.75 1.61
N GLN A 15 2.12 -14.02 1.87
CA GLN A 15 2.68 -14.74 3.01
C GLN A 15 4.20 -14.93 2.86
N LEU A 16 4.68 -15.30 1.67
CA LEU A 16 6.11 -15.44 1.39
C LEU A 16 6.85 -14.11 1.60
N ILE A 17 6.34 -13.00 1.07
CA ILE A 17 6.93 -11.67 1.26
C ILE A 17 7.01 -11.31 2.75
N ARG A 18 5.94 -11.58 3.52
CA ARG A 18 5.96 -11.33 4.97
C ARG A 18 7.01 -12.18 5.69
N ALA A 19 7.11 -13.46 5.36
CA ALA A 19 8.09 -14.35 5.98
C ALA A 19 9.53 -13.89 5.68
N LEU A 20 9.83 -13.62 4.41
CA LEU A 20 11.15 -13.13 3.99
C LEU A 20 11.52 -11.83 4.71
N ASP A 21 10.60 -10.88 4.79
CA ASP A 21 10.85 -9.65 5.49
C ASP A 21 11.02 -9.84 7.02
N MET A 22 10.22 -10.70 7.66
CA MET A 22 10.34 -11.01 9.09
C MET A 22 11.68 -11.68 9.40
N ASP A 23 12.21 -12.44 8.45
CA ASP A 23 13.53 -13.06 8.51
C ASP A 23 14.67 -12.10 8.09
N HIS A 24 14.40 -10.80 7.94
CA HIS A 24 15.36 -9.78 7.50
C HIS A 24 15.96 -10.03 6.10
N ARG A 25 15.27 -10.80 5.25
CA ARG A 25 15.65 -11.15 3.88
C ARG A 25 14.89 -10.29 2.87
N VAL A 26 14.89 -8.98 3.08
CA VAL A 26 14.10 -8.03 2.27
C VAL A 26 14.53 -8.03 0.80
N GLU A 27 15.81 -8.23 0.50
CA GLU A 27 16.31 -8.31 -0.88
C GLU A 27 15.71 -9.49 -1.66
N GLU A 28 15.50 -10.62 -0.98
CA GLU A 28 14.83 -11.77 -1.59
C GLU A 28 13.35 -11.48 -1.82
N ALA A 29 12.70 -10.78 -0.88
CA ALA A 29 11.31 -10.34 -1.05
C ALA A 29 11.18 -9.37 -2.24
N HIS A 30 12.13 -8.44 -2.39
CA HIS A 30 12.20 -7.50 -3.50
C HIS A 30 12.41 -8.21 -4.85
N LYS A 31 13.39 -9.12 -4.93
CA LYS A 31 13.63 -9.91 -6.14
C LYS A 31 12.42 -10.76 -6.53
N PHE A 32 11.76 -11.36 -5.54
CA PHE A 32 10.53 -12.11 -5.76
C PHE A 32 9.41 -11.19 -6.30
N TRP A 33 9.22 -10.02 -5.69
CA TRP A 33 8.26 -9.01 -6.15
C TRP A 33 8.47 -8.65 -7.63
N GLN A 34 9.69 -8.27 -8.01
CA GLN A 34 10.02 -7.89 -9.38
C GLN A 34 9.77 -9.02 -10.39
N THR A 35 10.11 -10.25 -10.01
CA THR A 35 10.05 -11.40 -10.93
C THR A 35 8.63 -11.95 -11.09
N LYS A 36 7.80 -11.91 -10.05
CA LYS A 36 6.53 -12.65 -10.00
C LYS A 36 5.28 -11.77 -9.94
N ILE A 37 5.42 -10.50 -9.55
CA ILE A 37 4.28 -9.63 -9.23
C ILE A 37 4.31 -8.35 -10.06
N ASP A 38 5.45 -7.66 -10.09
CA ASP A 38 5.58 -6.32 -10.69
C ASP A 38 5.34 -6.30 -12.21
N THR A 39 5.50 -7.45 -12.88
CA THR A 39 5.30 -7.61 -14.32
C THR A 39 3.89 -7.28 -14.80
N ASP A 40 2.89 -7.43 -13.94
CA ASP A 40 1.50 -7.05 -14.22
C ASP A 40 0.89 -6.33 -13.01
N LEU A 41 1.50 -5.19 -12.66
CA LEU A 41 1.10 -4.39 -11.51
C LEU A 41 -0.37 -3.93 -11.57
N HIS A 42 -0.99 -3.86 -12.75
CA HIS A 42 -2.40 -3.51 -12.92
C HIS A 42 -3.32 -4.54 -12.25
N SER A 43 -3.00 -5.84 -12.39
CA SER A 43 -3.79 -6.95 -11.86
C SER A 43 -3.49 -7.29 -10.39
N VAL A 44 -2.46 -6.68 -9.79
CA VAL A 44 -2.05 -6.98 -8.41
C VAL A 44 -3.06 -6.45 -7.40
N PRO A 45 -3.60 -7.26 -6.47
CA PRO A 45 -4.51 -6.78 -5.44
C PRO A 45 -3.90 -5.66 -4.59
N TRP A 46 -4.68 -4.63 -4.26
CA TRP A 46 -4.19 -3.47 -3.50
C TRP A 46 -3.61 -3.88 -2.13
N GLN A 47 -4.16 -4.91 -1.49
CA GLN A 47 -3.64 -5.43 -0.22
C GLN A 47 -2.19 -5.89 -0.34
N LEU A 48 -1.80 -6.45 -1.50
CA LEU A 48 -0.45 -6.93 -1.75
C LEU A 48 0.51 -5.76 -2.05
N CYS A 49 0.07 -4.74 -2.80
CA CYS A 49 0.86 -3.52 -2.98
C CYS A 49 1.03 -2.75 -1.65
N HIS A 50 0.00 -2.68 -0.80
CA HIS A 50 0.10 -2.08 0.54
C HIS A 50 1.13 -2.80 1.42
N LEU A 51 1.15 -4.14 1.34
CA LEU A 51 2.16 -4.95 2.01
C LEU A 51 3.55 -4.54 1.52
N MET A 52 3.79 -4.51 0.22
CA MET A 52 5.12 -4.22 -0.32
C MET A 52 5.58 -2.79 -0.02
N ILE A 53 4.69 -1.80 -0.11
CA ILE A 53 4.99 -0.42 0.32
C ILE A 53 5.41 -0.39 1.79
N SER A 54 4.73 -1.16 2.65
CA SER A 54 5.08 -1.23 4.07
C SER A 54 6.42 -1.93 4.32
N VAL A 55 6.72 -2.99 3.55
CA VAL A 55 8.00 -3.71 3.56
C VAL A 55 9.14 -2.79 3.16
N TYR A 56 9.01 -2.08 2.04
CA TYR A 56 10.04 -1.14 1.60
C TYR A 56 10.25 0.00 2.60
N TYR A 57 9.17 0.57 3.13
CA TYR A 57 9.26 1.68 4.07
C TYR A 57 10.06 1.33 5.33
N ARG A 58 9.74 0.20 5.97
CA ARG A 58 10.39 -0.18 7.25
C ARG A 58 11.82 -0.68 7.08
N ASN A 59 12.19 -1.13 5.88
CA ASN A 59 13.55 -1.56 5.56
C ASN A 59 14.36 -0.46 4.86
N ASN A 60 13.87 0.80 4.86
CA ASN A 60 14.52 1.95 4.24
C ASN A 60 14.82 1.80 2.74
N MET A 61 14.05 0.98 2.02
CA MET A 61 14.14 0.83 0.56
C MET A 61 13.28 1.89 -0.15
N LEU A 62 13.62 3.16 0.07
CA LEU A 62 12.75 4.29 -0.27
C LEU A 62 12.61 4.49 -1.80
N ASP A 63 13.69 4.26 -2.56
CA ASP A 63 13.65 4.34 -4.03
C ASP A 63 12.69 3.33 -4.64
N ASP A 64 12.71 2.08 -4.16
CA ASP A 64 11.79 1.03 -4.60
C ASP A 64 10.35 1.33 -4.19
N LEU A 65 10.14 1.91 -3.01
CA LEU A 65 8.84 2.38 -2.56
C LEU A 65 8.27 3.43 -3.52
N VAL A 66 9.05 4.46 -3.83
CA VAL A 66 8.64 5.54 -4.73
C VAL A 66 8.38 5.01 -6.12
N ARG A 67 9.23 4.12 -6.64
CA ARG A 67 9.05 3.48 -7.94
C ARG A 67 7.75 2.68 -8.02
N LEU A 68 7.48 1.86 -7.01
CA LEU A 68 6.24 1.10 -6.90
C LEU A 68 5.03 2.03 -6.88
N PHE A 69 5.06 3.10 -6.08
CA PHE A 69 3.96 4.05 -6.02
C PHE A 69 3.71 4.75 -7.35
N LYS A 70 4.76 5.23 -8.03
CA LYS A 70 4.65 5.84 -9.36
C LYS A 70 4.05 4.88 -10.38
N GLY A 71 4.45 3.61 -10.35
CA GLY A 71 3.84 2.57 -11.18
C GLY A 71 2.34 2.42 -10.93
N LEU A 72 1.91 2.45 -9.66
CA LEU A 72 0.48 2.38 -9.30
C LEU A 72 -0.28 3.62 -9.75
N GLU A 73 0.31 4.82 -9.61
CA GLU A 73 -0.27 6.07 -10.11
C GLU A 73 -0.42 6.08 -11.64
N ALA A 74 0.54 5.50 -12.37
CA ALA A 74 0.49 5.41 -13.84
C ALA A 74 -0.67 4.55 -14.36
N PHE A 75 -1.19 3.64 -13.54
CA PHE A 75 -2.39 2.84 -13.83
C PHE A 75 -3.68 3.45 -13.27
N ASP A 76 -3.66 4.73 -12.88
CA ASP A 76 -4.77 5.44 -12.22
C ASP A 76 -5.32 4.73 -10.97
N ARG A 77 -4.49 3.89 -10.34
CA ARG A 77 -4.88 3.14 -9.15
C ARG A 77 -4.86 4.08 -7.94
N LYS A 78 -6.04 4.47 -7.48
CA LYS A 78 -6.19 5.32 -6.29
C LYS A 78 -5.92 4.54 -5.00
N PRO A 79 -4.97 4.96 -4.15
CA PRO A 79 -4.82 4.43 -2.80
C PRO A 79 -6.10 4.68 -2.00
N ARG A 80 -6.49 3.71 -1.17
CA ARG A 80 -7.68 3.82 -0.30
C ARG A 80 -7.36 4.18 1.14
N ASP A 81 -6.07 4.16 1.50
CA ASP A 81 -5.61 4.26 2.88
C ASP A 81 -4.62 5.43 3.03
N LYS A 82 -4.97 6.39 3.88
CA LYS A 82 -4.12 7.55 4.21
C LYS A 82 -2.75 7.15 4.79
N THR A 83 -2.64 5.97 5.42
CA THR A 83 -1.36 5.49 5.97
C THR A 83 -0.35 5.19 4.88
N ILE A 84 -0.80 4.76 3.69
CA ILE A 84 0.03 4.54 2.52
C ILE A 84 0.53 5.87 1.98
N ILE A 85 -0.38 6.85 1.81
CA ILE A 85 -0.02 8.20 1.37
C ILE A 85 1.01 8.82 2.31
N ARG A 86 0.87 8.66 3.62
CA ARG A 86 1.83 9.16 4.60
C ARG A 86 3.21 8.49 4.46
N LYS A 87 3.27 7.17 4.26
CA LYS A 87 4.56 6.46 4.05
C LYS A 87 5.25 6.95 2.77
N VAL A 88 4.49 7.15 1.70
CA VAL A 88 4.98 7.67 0.42
C VAL A 88 5.48 9.10 0.55
N ALA A 89 4.70 9.98 1.19
CA ALA A 89 5.08 11.36 1.46
C ALA A 89 6.37 11.44 2.29
N ASN A 90 6.49 10.60 3.32
CA ASN A 90 7.70 10.49 4.14
C ASN A 90 8.89 9.96 3.31
N ALA A 91 8.67 8.97 2.43
CA ALA A 91 9.74 8.46 1.56
C ALA A 91 10.24 9.55 0.61
N TYR A 92 9.35 10.33 0.01
CA TYR A 92 9.74 11.50 -0.79
C TYR A 92 10.55 12.52 0.03
N GLU A 93 10.12 12.82 1.26
CA GLU A 93 10.86 13.72 2.16
C GLU A 93 12.27 13.21 2.48
N MET A 94 12.39 11.95 2.84
CA MET A 94 13.67 11.32 3.19
C MET A 94 14.62 11.23 1.99
N LEU A 95 14.09 11.19 0.76
CA LEU A 95 14.86 11.26 -0.48
C LEU A 95 15.14 12.71 -0.95
N GLY A 96 14.70 13.74 -0.19
CA GLY A 96 14.86 15.15 -0.55
C GLY A 96 13.89 15.66 -1.64
N LEU A 97 12.89 14.86 -2.00
CA LEU A 97 11.91 15.14 -3.05
C LEU A 97 10.69 15.90 -2.50
N HIS A 98 10.92 17.09 -1.94
CA HIS A 98 9.88 17.87 -1.25
C HIS A 98 8.69 18.25 -2.15
N GLN A 99 8.94 18.58 -3.42
CA GLN A 99 7.88 18.90 -4.39
C GLN A 99 6.95 17.70 -4.63
N GLU A 100 7.51 16.50 -4.71
CA GLU A 100 6.74 15.26 -4.92
C GLU A 100 5.89 14.93 -3.69
N LYS A 101 6.43 15.16 -2.49
CA LYS A 101 5.69 15.04 -1.22
C LYS A 101 4.45 15.94 -1.24
N GLU A 102 4.62 17.23 -1.56
CA GLU A 102 3.52 18.19 -1.60
C GLU A 102 2.46 17.79 -2.63
N ARG A 103 2.88 17.46 -3.86
CA ARG A 103 1.97 16.98 -4.92
C ARG A 103 1.12 15.80 -4.46
N VAL A 104 1.73 14.81 -3.82
CA VAL A 104 1.03 13.59 -3.39
C VAL A 104 0.08 13.87 -2.23
N LEU A 105 0.46 14.71 -1.27
CA LEU A 105 -0.42 15.10 -0.17
C LEU A 105 -1.62 15.92 -0.65
N GLU A 106 -1.43 16.82 -1.60
CA GLU A 106 -2.49 17.63 -2.19
C GLU A 106 -3.47 16.76 -3.00
N LYS A 107 -2.93 15.91 -3.90
CA LYS A 107 -3.71 15.02 -4.77
C LYS A 107 -4.63 14.07 -3.98
N TYR A 108 -4.18 13.60 -2.82
CA TYR A 108 -4.91 12.66 -1.97
C TYR A 108 -5.43 13.29 -0.67
N SER A 109 -5.57 14.61 -0.63
CA SER A 109 -6.06 15.38 0.52
C SER A 109 -7.45 14.91 1.00
N ASN A 110 -8.29 14.44 0.07
CA ASN A 110 -9.62 13.88 0.35
C ASN A 110 -9.60 12.68 1.32
N LEU A 111 -8.53 11.87 1.29
CA LEU A 111 -8.38 10.73 2.21
C LEU A 111 -8.17 11.17 3.67
N PHE A 112 -7.80 12.43 3.88
CA PHE A 112 -7.61 13.01 5.21
C PHE A 112 -8.85 13.75 5.72
N THR A 113 -9.76 14.17 4.83
CA THR A 113 -10.96 14.94 5.20
C THR A 113 -12.20 14.08 5.48
N GLU A 114 -12.31 12.88 4.87
CA GLU A 114 -13.50 12.01 5.00
C GLU A 114 -13.70 11.33 6.38
N GLU A 115 -12.73 11.38 7.29
CA GLU A 115 -12.91 10.81 8.64
C GLU A 115 -13.96 11.56 9.49
N GLY A 116 -14.31 12.80 9.13
CA GLY A 116 -15.34 13.59 9.82
C GLY A 116 -16.77 13.18 9.47
N SER A 117 -17.02 12.71 8.24
CA SER A 117 -18.37 12.46 7.72
C SER A 117 -18.88 11.04 8.02
N ILE A 118 -18.00 10.02 7.95
CA ILE A 118 -18.39 8.61 8.22
C ILE A 118 -18.70 8.39 9.72
N LYS A 119 -17.96 9.04 10.63
CA LYS A 119 -18.25 8.99 12.08
C LYS A 119 -19.56 9.70 12.45
N LYS A 120 -19.91 10.80 11.77
CA LYS A 120 -21.20 11.49 11.95
C LYS A 120 -22.38 10.64 11.46
N ALA A 121 -22.25 10.00 10.31
CA ALA A 121 -23.31 9.15 9.76
C ALA A 121 -23.62 7.93 10.65
N ARG A 122 -22.58 7.28 11.21
CA ARG A 122 -22.76 6.14 12.14
C ARG A 122 -23.34 6.55 13.49
N ARG A 123 -22.94 7.69 14.07
CA ARG A 123 -23.53 8.20 15.32
C ARG A 123 -25.01 8.57 15.17
N ASN A 124 -25.37 9.22 14.07
CA ASN A 124 -26.75 9.62 13.81
C ASN A 124 -27.69 8.42 13.58
N SER A 125 -27.19 7.30 13.04
CA SER A 125 -28.00 6.08 12.86
C SER A 125 -28.19 5.31 14.16
N SER A 126 -27.23 5.35 15.09
CA SER A 126 -27.35 4.73 16.42
C SER A 126 -28.27 5.53 17.36
N GLU A 127 -28.24 6.86 17.32
CA GLU A 127 -29.12 7.68 18.17
C GLU A 127 -30.60 7.62 17.76
N LYS A 128 -30.90 7.45 16.46
CA LYS A 128 -32.29 7.25 15.99
C LYS A 128 -32.88 5.90 16.39
N LYS A 129 -32.07 4.90 16.72
CA LYS A 129 -32.56 3.58 17.16
C LYS A 129 -32.89 3.49 18.65
N LEU A 130 -32.42 4.44 19.47
CA LEU A 130 -32.62 4.41 20.93
C LEU A 130 -33.82 5.27 21.41
N LYS A 131 -34.57 5.89 20.48
CA LYS A 131 -35.76 6.73 20.77
C LYS A 131 -37.07 6.14 20.24
N ARG A 132 -37.21 4.81 20.18
CA ARG A 132 -38.50 4.15 19.91
C ARG A 132 -38.84 3.19 21.04
#